data_AF-J4KNR5-F1
#
_entry.id   AF-J4KNR5-F1
#
_cell.length_a   1.000
_cell.length_b   1.000
_cell.length_c   1.000
_cell.angle_alpha   90.00
_cell.angle_beta   90.00
_cell.angle_gamma   90.00
#
_symmetry.space_group_name_H-M   'P 1'
#
loop_
_entity.id
_entity.type
_entity.pdbx_description
1 polymer ?
#
loop_
_entity_poly.entity_id
_entity_poly.type
_entity_poly.pdbx_seq_one_letter_code
_entity_poly.pdbx_strand_id
1 'polypeptide(L)'
;MPVGIAQVLNGTTSDITYHNLESNRQFGVQGRTRSQFDNDKLPSSETTDDTLPWYDSGRDDKYIAIGALGHNLRLCERDARFHIYDNNGHSLSFGHLTNGYRYVCRFDPIKRPNGQDGLSISVYVYVDAMHSSNGEVSATMLQDHEPNAAMILITWT
;
A
#
# COMPACT_ATOMS: atom_id res chain seq x y z
N MET A 1 -3.88 18.08 -4.93
CA MET A 1 -5.02 17.34 -5.52
C MET A 1 -5.16 16.07 -4.70
N PRO A 2 -6.33 15.76 -4.11
CA PRO A 2 -6.42 14.62 -3.20
C PRO A 2 -6.24 13.31 -3.98
N VAL A 3 -5.37 12.45 -3.50
CA VAL A 3 -5.24 11.07 -4.00
C VAL A 3 -6.09 10.18 -3.12
N GLY A 4 -7.06 9.49 -3.69
CA GLY A 4 -7.88 8.52 -2.96
C GLY A 4 -7.11 7.22 -2.75
N ILE A 5 -7.11 6.70 -1.51
CA ILE A 5 -6.71 5.33 -1.19
C ILE A 5 -7.92 4.45 -1.43
N ALA A 6 -7.82 3.49 -2.34
CA ALA A 6 -8.94 2.63 -2.69
C ALA A 6 -8.99 1.36 -1.84
N GLN A 7 -7.86 0.68 -1.67
CA GLN A 7 -7.82 -0.63 -1.01
C GLN A 7 -6.42 -0.99 -0.53
N VAL A 8 -6.34 -1.84 0.49
CA VAL A 8 -5.11 -2.48 0.95
C VAL A 8 -5.19 -3.99 0.70
N LEU A 9 -4.15 -4.55 0.09
CA LEU A 9 -4.02 -5.98 -0.21
C LEU A 9 -2.84 -6.60 0.55
N ASN A 10 -3.04 -7.83 1.03
CA ASN A 10 -2.00 -8.58 1.75
C ASN A 10 -1.66 -9.91 1.07
N GLY A 11 -0.52 -9.96 0.39
CA GLY A 11 0.05 -11.19 -0.17
C GLY A 11 1.01 -11.93 0.76
N THR A 12 1.19 -11.45 1.99
CA THR A 12 2.14 -12.00 2.96
C THR A 12 1.41 -12.80 4.05
N THR A 13 2.12 -13.61 4.83
CA THR A 13 1.55 -14.35 5.97
C THR A 13 1.40 -13.50 7.23
N SER A 14 1.98 -12.29 7.25
CA SER A 14 1.88 -11.38 8.39
C SER A 14 0.71 -10.42 8.22
N ASP A 15 0.08 -10.01 9.30
CA ASP A 15 -0.99 -9.02 9.25
C ASP A 15 -0.45 -7.64 8.84
N ILE A 16 -1.31 -6.87 8.14
CA ILE A 16 -1.08 -5.47 7.83
C ILE A 16 -2.01 -4.63 8.68
N THR A 17 -1.48 -3.53 9.23
CA THR A 17 -2.30 -2.50 9.89
C THR A 17 -2.27 -1.22 9.08
N TYR A 18 -3.44 -0.59 8.97
CA TYR A 18 -3.64 0.70 8.32
C TYR A 18 -4.29 1.65 9.31
N HIS A 19 -3.76 2.86 9.43
CA HIS A 19 -4.39 3.94 10.16
C HIS A 19 -4.10 5.28 9.49
N ASN A 20 -5.12 5.91 8.92
CA ASN A 20 -5.03 7.29 8.47
C ASN A 20 -5.32 8.22 9.63
N LEU A 21 -4.32 8.99 10.06
CA LEU A 21 -4.43 9.88 11.22
C LEU A 21 -5.26 11.13 10.90
N GLU A 22 -5.36 11.52 9.63
CA GLU A 22 -6.15 12.68 9.22
C GLU A 22 -7.65 12.38 9.26
N SER A 23 -8.05 11.19 8.80
CA SER A 23 -9.45 10.76 8.75
C SER A 23 -9.88 9.89 9.95
N ASN A 24 -8.93 9.52 10.83
CA ASN A 24 -9.07 8.54 11.91
C ASN A 24 -9.54 7.14 11.44
N ARG A 25 -9.45 6.84 10.13
CA ARG A 25 -9.84 5.55 9.59
C ARG A 25 -8.76 4.52 9.91
N GLN A 26 -9.14 3.40 10.48
CA GLN A 26 -8.23 2.31 10.83
C GLN A 26 -8.84 0.95 10.50
N PHE A 27 -8.01 0.02 10.03
CA PHE A 27 -8.37 -1.37 9.82
C PHE A 27 -7.12 -2.25 9.73
N GLY A 28 -7.32 -3.56 9.84
CA GLY A 28 -6.29 -4.57 9.59
C GLY A 28 -6.65 -5.43 8.40
N VAL A 29 -5.64 -5.90 7.67
CA VAL A 29 -5.80 -6.92 6.63
C VAL A 29 -5.00 -8.14 7.07
N GLN A 30 -5.71 -9.24 7.32
CA GLN A 30 -5.10 -10.46 7.82
C GLN A 30 -4.06 -11.03 6.85
N GLY A 31 -3.06 -11.68 7.41
CA GLY A 31 -2.10 -12.49 6.67
C GLY A 31 -2.81 -13.56 5.84
N ARG A 32 -2.23 -13.83 4.68
CA ARG A 32 -2.71 -14.84 3.74
C ARG A 32 -2.58 -16.23 4.33
N THR A 33 -3.70 -16.94 4.37
CA THR A 33 -3.78 -18.34 4.80
C THR A 33 -3.29 -19.29 3.71
N ARG A 34 -2.96 -20.54 4.09
CA ARG A 34 -2.50 -21.56 3.14
C ARG A 34 -3.50 -21.84 2.01
N SER A 35 -4.79 -21.94 2.34
CA SER A 35 -5.84 -22.14 1.33
C SER A 35 -5.95 -20.96 0.36
N GLN A 36 -5.67 -19.73 0.80
CA GLN A 36 -5.64 -18.56 -0.08
C GLN A 36 -4.39 -18.52 -0.96
N PHE A 37 -3.26 -19.05 -0.49
CA PHE A 37 -2.08 -19.30 -1.35
C PHE A 37 -2.42 -20.27 -2.47
N ASP A 38 -2.99 -21.43 -2.13
CA ASP A 38 -3.31 -22.49 -3.09
C ASP A 38 -4.35 -22.06 -4.15
N ASN A 39 -5.25 -21.13 -3.81
CA ASN A 39 -6.28 -20.60 -4.70
C ASN A 39 -5.96 -19.23 -5.31
N ASP A 40 -4.74 -18.76 -5.15
CA ASP A 40 -4.29 -17.48 -5.71
C ASP A 40 -5.11 -16.23 -5.28
N LYS A 41 -5.65 -16.25 -4.06
CA LYS A 41 -6.45 -15.16 -3.49
C LYS A 41 -5.65 -14.28 -2.54
N LEU A 42 -5.83 -12.96 -2.65
CA LEU A 42 -5.26 -11.99 -1.73
C LEU A 42 -6.32 -11.45 -0.77
N PRO A 43 -6.14 -11.61 0.56
CA PRO A 43 -6.87 -10.84 1.56
C PRO A 43 -6.84 -9.35 1.24
N SER A 44 -7.98 -8.70 1.36
CA SER A 44 -8.12 -7.28 1.08
C SER A 44 -8.97 -6.58 2.13
N SER A 45 -8.75 -5.27 2.31
CA SER A 45 -9.71 -4.41 2.99
C SER A 45 -10.96 -4.22 2.13
N GLU A 46 -12.05 -3.77 2.73
CA GLU A 46 -13.13 -3.16 1.93
C GLU A 46 -12.59 -1.97 1.14
N THR A 47 -13.22 -1.69 0.00
CA THR A 47 -12.93 -0.46 -0.76
C THR A 47 -13.26 0.73 0.11
N THR A 48 -12.33 1.68 0.18
CA THR A 48 -12.44 2.85 1.02
C THR A 48 -12.42 4.12 0.17
N ASP A 49 -13.17 5.12 0.63
CA ASP A 49 -13.07 6.50 0.16
C ASP A 49 -12.27 7.26 1.21
N ASP A 50 -10.97 6.99 1.26
CA ASP A 50 -10.03 7.67 2.16
C ASP A 50 -8.99 8.42 1.32
N THR A 51 -8.35 9.43 1.88
CA THR A 51 -7.42 10.29 1.12
C THR A 51 -6.01 10.19 1.65
N LEU A 52 -5.04 10.14 0.75
CA LEU A 52 -3.63 10.33 1.07
C LEU A 52 -3.43 11.74 1.64
N PRO A 53 -3.02 11.88 2.92
CA PRO A 53 -2.85 13.18 3.52
C PRO A 53 -1.71 13.96 2.86
N TRP A 54 -1.91 15.27 2.67
CA TRP A 54 -0.83 16.16 2.27
C TRP A 54 0.05 16.51 3.45
N TYR A 55 1.37 16.35 3.29
CA TYR A 55 2.37 16.62 4.30
C TYR A 55 2.30 18.07 4.78
N ASP A 56 2.25 18.24 6.10
CA ASP A 56 2.30 19.53 6.77
C ASP A 56 3.25 19.42 7.96
N SER A 57 4.35 20.18 7.95
CA SER A 57 5.33 20.16 9.05
C SER A 57 4.78 20.69 10.37
N GLY A 58 3.66 21.42 10.35
CA GLY A 58 2.99 21.93 11.56
C GLY A 58 2.00 20.95 12.18
N ARG A 59 1.79 19.78 11.57
CA ARG A 59 0.80 18.79 12.02
C ARG A 59 1.40 17.38 12.02
N ASP A 60 1.21 16.68 13.13
CA ASP A 60 1.66 15.30 13.34
C ASP A 60 0.63 14.25 12.92
N ASP A 61 -0.54 14.67 12.41
CA ASP A 61 -1.62 13.78 11.97
C ASP A 61 -1.73 13.66 10.44
N LYS A 62 -0.80 14.26 9.68
CA LYS A 62 -0.82 14.29 8.21
C LYS A 62 -0.09 13.12 7.57
N TYR A 63 -0.46 11.91 7.97
CA TYR A 63 0.05 10.68 7.34
C TYR A 63 -0.86 9.47 7.58
N ILE A 64 -0.62 8.43 6.79
CA ILE A 64 -1.14 7.08 7.00
C ILE A 64 -0.04 6.25 7.65
N ALA A 65 -0.29 5.71 8.84
CA ALA A 65 0.53 4.69 9.46
C ALA A 65 0.22 3.33 8.82
N ILE A 66 1.26 2.69 8.29
CA ILE A 66 1.19 1.34 7.73
C ILE A 66 2.15 0.47 8.55
N GLY A 67 1.61 -0.53 9.25
CA GLY A 67 2.40 -1.57 9.88
C GLY A 67 2.41 -2.81 9.00
N ALA A 68 3.57 -3.21 8.48
CA ALA A 68 3.72 -4.35 7.60
C ALA A 68 5.11 -4.97 7.69
N LEU A 69 5.20 -6.30 7.66
CA LEU A 69 6.49 -7.04 7.64
C LEU A 69 7.44 -6.64 8.79
N GLY A 70 6.90 -6.30 9.96
CA GLY A 70 7.68 -5.82 11.11
C GLY A 70 8.18 -4.37 11.00
N HIS A 71 7.80 -3.64 9.95
CA HIS A 71 8.10 -2.23 9.75
C HIS A 71 6.86 -1.37 10.01
N ASN A 72 7.07 -0.20 10.62
CA ASN A 72 6.05 0.85 10.66
C ASN A 72 6.50 1.98 9.74
N LEU A 73 5.62 2.37 8.83
CA LEU A 73 5.86 3.33 7.78
C LEU A 73 4.83 4.45 7.87
N ARG A 74 5.24 5.67 7.55
CA ARG A 74 4.34 6.81 7.42
C ARG A 74 4.25 7.20 5.96
N LEU A 75 3.07 7.13 5.38
CA LEU A 75 2.81 7.46 3.98
C LEU A 75 2.03 8.78 3.91
N CYS A 76 2.51 9.72 3.10
CA CYS A 76 1.82 10.97 2.80
C CYS A 76 2.13 11.45 1.38
N GLU A 77 1.41 12.47 0.93
CA GLU A 77 1.71 13.22 -0.28
C GLU A 77 2.59 14.42 0.05
N ARG A 78 3.63 14.68 -0.76
CA ARG A 78 4.37 15.93 -0.70
C ARG A 78 4.87 16.28 -2.09
N ASP A 79 4.70 17.53 -2.49
CA ASP A 79 5.12 18.06 -3.79
C ASP A 79 4.62 17.22 -4.98
N ALA A 80 3.37 16.73 -4.90
CA ALA A 80 2.76 15.83 -5.89
C ALA A 80 3.53 14.51 -6.08
N ARG A 81 4.10 13.97 -5.00
CA ARG A 81 4.79 12.67 -4.98
C ARG A 81 4.38 11.88 -3.74
N PHE A 82 4.50 10.56 -3.81
CA PHE A 82 4.39 9.74 -2.61
C PHE A 82 5.66 9.93 -1.77
N HIS A 83 5.47 10.11 -0.47
CA HIS A 83 6.53 10.17 0.52
C HIS A 83 6.29 9.10 1.56
N ILE A 84 7.31 8.27 1.79
CA ILE A 84 7.32 7.29 2.88
C ILE A 84 8.45 7.61 3.84
N TYR A 85 8.13 7.62 5.12
CA TYR A 85 9.08 7.75 6.21
C TYR A 85 9.14 6.45 7.02
N ASP A 86 10.34 6.04 7.39
CA ASP A 86 10.54 5.02 8.43
C ASP A 86 10.47 5.65 9.83
N ASN A 87 10.54 4.81 10.87
CA ASN A 87 10.54 5.26 12.27
C ASN A 87 11.77 6.09 12.66
N ASN A 88 12.85 6.03 11.88
CA ASN A 88 14.08 6.79 12.12
C ASN A 88 14.05 8.16 11.41
N GLY A 89 12.96 8.48 10.71
CA GLY A 89 12.81 9.71 9.94
C GLY A 89 13.51 9.68 8.59
N HIS A 90 14.04 8.53 8.15
CA HIS A 90 14.52 8.39 6.78
C HIS A 90 13.33 8.45 5.83
N SER A 91 13.45 9.24 4.77
CA SER A 91 12.39 9.43 3.80
C SER A 91 12.77 8.92 2.42
N LEU A 92 11.82 8.30 1.73
CA LEU A 92 11.88 8.02 0.31
C LEU A 92 10.75 8.79 -0.39
N SER A 93 11.07 9.37 -1.53
CA SER A 93 10.11 10.05 -2.42
C SER A 93 10.08 9.31 -3.75
N PHE A 94 8.89 8.97 -4.24
CA PHE A 94 8.73 8.19 -5.46
C PHE A 94 7.38 8.44 -6.11
N GLY A 95 7.31 8.16 -7.42
CA GLY A 95 6.13 8.43 -8.24
C GLY A 95 5.82 9.92 -8.40
N HIS A 96 5.15 10.28 -9.49
CA HIS A 96 4.51 11.59 -9.62
C HIS A 96 3.00 11.39 -9.66
N LEU A 97 2.31 12.21 -8.89
CA LEU A 97 0.86 12.18 -8.74
C LEU A 97 0.23 13.04 -9.83
N THR A 98 -0.41 12.37 -10.76
CA THR A 98 -1.05 12.90 -11.96
C THR A 98 -2.54 12.76 -11.79
N ASN A 99 -3.28 13.80 -12.17
CA ASN A 99 -4.73 13.79 -12.06
C ASN A 99 -5.35 12.69 -12.93
N GLY A 100 -6.36 12.01 -12.40
CA GLY A 100 -7.07 10.91 -13.07
C GLY A 100 -6.31 9.59 -13.09
N TYR A 101 -5.08 9.57 -12.57
CA TYR A 101 -4.26 8.36 -12.57
C TYR A 101 -4.54 7.53 -11.33
N ARG A 102 -4.40 6.23 -11.53
CA ARG A 102 -4.55 5.19 -10.54
C ARG A 102 -3.15 4.63 -10.27
N TYR A 103 -2.88 4.14 -9.05
CA TYR A 103 -1.53 3.78 -8.62
C TYR A 103 -1.52 2.49 -7.83
N VAL A 104 -0.42 1.76 -7.80
CA VAL A 104 -0.18 0.74 -6.76
C VAL A 104 1.11 1.07 -6.06
N CYS A 105 1.05 1.21 -4.73
CA CYS A 105 2.19 1.25 -3.85
C CYS A 105 2.49 -0.16 -3.33
N ARG A 106 3.52 -0.79 -3.87
CA ARG A 106 3.92 -2.14 -3.55
C ARG A 106 5.02 -2.18 -2.49
N PHE A 107 4.92 -3.09 -1.54
CA PHE A 107 5.91 -3.35 -0.49
C PHE A 107 6.35 -4.81 -0.54
N ASP A 108 7.62 -5.06 -0.83
CA ASP A 108 8.15 -6.41 -1.01
C ASP A 108 9.31 -6.66 -0.05
N PRO A 109 9.32 -7.77 0.71
CA PRO A 109 10.48 -8.12 1.50
C PRO A 109 11.63 -8.47 0.58
N ILE A 110 12.81 -8.01 0.96
CA ILE A 110 14.06 -8.30 0.25
C ILE A 110 15.10 -8.78 1.24
N LYS A 111 16.01 -9.62 0.76
CA LYS A 111 17.27 -9.87 1.45
C LYS A 111 18.31 -8.87 0.97
N ARG A 112 18.81 -8.04 1.89
CA ARG A 112 19.90 -7.11 1.60
C ARG A 112 21.21 -7.88 1.35
N PRO A 113 22.22 -7.28 0.69
CA PRO A 113 23.50 -7.95 0.41
C PRO A 113 24.23 -8.48 1.66
N ASN A 114 23.94 -7.92 2.84
CA ASN A 114 24.48 -8.35 4.13
C ASN A 114 23.64 -9.45 4.82
N GLY A 115 22.64 -10.02 4.14
CA GLY A 115 21.76 -11.08 4.65
C GLY A 115 20.60 -10.62 5.54
N GLN A 116 20.52 -9.32 5.85
CA GLN A 116 19.43 -8.77 6.66
C GLN A 116 18.12 -8.68 5.88
N ASP A 117 17.01 -8.87 6.58
CA ASP A 117 15.69 -8.56 6.06
C ASP A 117 15.55 -7.06 5.80
N GLY A 118 14.92 -6.73 4.70
CA GLY A 118 14.62 -5.37 4.31
C GLY A 118 13.30 -5.30 3.55
N LEU A 119 12.95 -4.08 3.20
CA LEU A 119 11.73 -3.76 2.48
C LEU A 119 12.09 -2.98 1.22
N SER A 120 11.62 -3.48 0.08
CA SER A 120 11.59 -2.76 -1.19
C SER A 120 10.22 -2.10 -1.34
N ILE A 121 10.20 -0.89 -1.90
CA ILE A 121 8.99 -0.12 -2.13
C ILE A 121 8.97 0.30 -3.59
N SER A 122 7.87 0.02 -4.28
CA SER A 122 7.68 0.33 -5.70
C SER A 122 6.35 1.02 -5.93
N VAL A 123 6.28 1.97 -6.87
CA VAL A 123 4.99 2.54 -7.32
C VAL A 123 4.81 2.36 -8.81
N TYR A 124 3.61 1.89 -9.17
CA TYR A 124 3.19 1.68 -10.55
C TYR A 124 2.01 2.59 -10.87
N VAL A 125 1.96 3.14 -12.09
CA VAL A 125 0.77 3.81 -12.64
C VAL A 125 -0.12 2.74 -13.28
N TYR A 126 -1.43 2.89 -13.10
CA TYR A 126 -2.44 1.96 -13.59
C TYR A 126 -3.29 2.55 -14.70
N VAL A 127 -3.66 1.71 -15.66
CA VAL A 127 -4.63 2.02 -16.71
C VAL A 127 -5.75 0.97 -16.67
N ASP A 128 -7.00 1.44 -16.66
CA ASP A 128 -8.21 0.70 -16.24
C ASP A 128 -8.56 -0.56 -17.05
N ALA A 129 -8.72 -1.69 -16.33
CA ALA A 129 -9.47 -2.86 -16.77
C ALA A 129 -10.09 -3.60 -15.55
N MET A 130 -11.35 -3.27 -15.24
CA MET A 130 -12.36 -4.05 -14.49
C MET A 130 -12.62 -3.78 -12.98
N HIS A 131 -13.90 -3.92 -12.65
CA HIS A 131 -14.56 -3.85 -11.34
C HIS A 131 -14.45 -5.20 -10.59
N SER A 132 -14.04 -5.20 -9.32
CA SER A 132 -14.10 -6.38 -8.44
C SER A 132 -15.45 -6.45 -7.69
N SER A 133 -16.22 -7.52 -7.89
CA SER A 133 -17.32 -7.88 -7.00
C SER A 133 -16.82 -8.88 -5.96
N ASN A 134 -17.01 -8.59 -4.67
CA ASN A 134 -16.82 -9.46 -3.49
C ASN A 134 -15.51 -9.37 -2.67
N GLY A 135 -14.72 -8.28 -2.74
CA GLY A 135 -13.66 -8.03 -1.75
C GLY A 135 -12.50 -9.02 -1.74
N GLU A 136 -12.26 -9.71 -2.86
CA GLU A 136 -11.07 -10.53 -3.08
C GLU A 136 -10.47 -10.16 -4.44
N VAL A 137 -9.15 -10.02 -4.50
CA VAL A 137 -8.39 -9.76 -5.75
C VAL A 137 -7.49 -10.97 -6.01
N SER A 138 -7.53 -11.51 -7.24
CA SER A 138 -6.62 -12.61 -7.65
C SER A 138 -5.20 -12.09 -7.81
N ALA A 139 -4.20 -12.83 -7.33
CA ALA A 139 -2.80 -12.43 -7.45
C ALA A 139 -2.27 -12.56 -8.89
N THR A 140 -2.78 -13.50 -9.68
CA THR A 140 -2.53 -13.67 -11.11
C THR A 140 -3.03 -12.45 -11.88
N MET A 141 -4.15 -11.84 -11.45
CA MET A 141 -4.58 -10.55 -12.02
C MET A 141 -3.61 -9.40 -11.74
N LEU A 142 -2.78 -9.48 -10.70
CA LEU A 142 -1.70 -8.52 -10.47
C LEU A 142 -0.40 -8.88 -11.23
N GLN A 143 -0.29 -10.11 -11.74
CA GLN A 143 0.85 -10.58 -12.55
C GLN A 143 0.63 -10.32 -14.04
N ASP A 144 -0.60 -10.50 -14.54
CA ASP A 144 -0.96 -10.32 -15.97
C ASP A 144 -1.56 -8.95 -16.29
N HIS A 145 -2.01 -8.20 -15.28
CA HIS A 145 -2.56 -6.86 -15.45
C HIS A 145 -1.98 -5.92 -14.40
N GLU A 146 -1.22 -4.92 -14.89
CA GLU A 146 -0.71 -3.81 -14.08
C GLU A 146 -1.88 -3.19 -13.32
N PRO A 147 -1.77 -2.76 -12.04
CA PRO A 147 -2.86 -2.85 -11.03
C PRO A 147 -3.48 -1.52 -10.48
N ASN A 148 -4.74 -1.54 -10.02
CA ASN A 148 -5.73 -0.43 -9.83
C ASN A 148 -5.44 0.69 -8.78
N ALA A 149 -6.25 1.77 -8.74
CA ALA A 149 -6.13 3.04 -7.97
C ALA A 149 -5.46 3.00 -6.58
N ALA A 150 -4.55 3.94 -6.26
CA ALA A 150 -3.62 3.91 -5.09
C ALA A 150 -3.81 2.73 -4.12
N MET A 151 -3.49 1.52 -4.60
CA MET A 151 -3.59 0.29 -3.83
C MET A 151 -2.29 0.10 -3.08
N ILE A 152 -2.36 -0.10 -1.77
CA ILE A 152 -1.20 -0.56 -1.02
C ILE A 152 -1.17 -2.09 -1.14
N LEU A 153 -0.24 -2.61 -1.92
CA LEU A 153 -0.06 -4.04 -2.16
C LEU A 153 1.20 -4.51 -1.45
N ILE A 154 1.13 -5.53 -0.61
CA ILE A 154 2.34 -6.09 0.02
C ILE A 154 2.48 -7.53 -0.47
N THR A 155 3.60 -7.90 -1.12
CA THR A 155 3.74 -9.25 -1.71
C THR A 155 4.90 -10.05 -1.13
N TRP A 156 4.89 -11.36 -1.37
CA TRP A 156 6.01 -12.27 -1.20
C TRP A 156 6.16 -13.05 -2.51
N THR A 157 7.36 -13.17 -3.06
CA THR A 157 7.68 -14.08 -4.18
C THR A 157 8.11 -15.44 -3.65
#